data_AF-A0A1B6KVE6-F1
#
_entry.id   AF-A0A1B6KVE6-F1
#
_cell.length_a   1.000
_cell.length_b   1.000
_cell.length_c   1.000
_cell.angle_alpha   90.00
_cell.angle_beta   90.00
_cell.angle_gamma   90.00
#
_symmetry.space_group_name_H-M   'P 1'
#
loop_
_entity.id
_entity.type
_entity.pdbx_description
1 polymer ?
#
loop_
_entity_poly.entity_id
_entity_poly.type
_entity_poly.pdbx_seq_one_letter_code
_entity_poly.pdbx_strand_id
1 'polypeptide(L)'
;SSPPSALPENSLDRVFVWDLDETIIIFHSLLTGSYASKFSKDSQSVINLGFRMEEMIFNMADSHLFFNDVEDCDQVHIDDVSSDDNGQDLNGYNFATDGFTAGAAGGVSGPVAGGALCLGGGVR
;
A
#
# COMPACT_ATOMS: atom_id res chain seq x y z
N SER A 1 -22.46 -53.49 3.86
CA SER A 1 -22.86 -52.10 3.58
C SER A 1 -21.90 -51.18 4.31
N SER A 2 -20.97 -50.57 3.59
CA SER A 2 -20.08 -49.54 4.15
C SER A 2 -20.85 -48.22 4.29
N PRO A 3 -20.58 -47.40 5.32
CA PRO A 3 -21.21 -46.09 5.44
C PRO A 3 -20.76 -45.18 4.28
N PRO A 4 -21.56 -44.16 3.90
CA PRO A 4 -21.14 -43.20 2.89
C PRO A 4 -19.91 -42.47 3.44
N SER A 5 -18.80 -42.62 2.74
CA SER A 5 -17.57 -41.87 3.00
C SER A 5 -17.91 -40.39 3.05
N ALA A 6 -17.59 -39.73 4.17
CA ALA A 6 -17.62 -38.27 4.23
C ALA A 6 -16.87 -37.74 3.00
N LEU A 7 -17.53 -36.88 2.22
CA LEU A 7 -16.89 -36.16 1.13
C LEU A 7 -15.58 -35.56 1.66
N PRO A 8 -14.44 -35.71 0.96
CA PRO A 8 -13.18 -35.22 1.49
C PRO A 8 -13.32 -33.72 1.77
N GLU A 9 -13.12 -33.32 3.03
CA GLU A 9 -13.13 -31.92 3.53
C GLU A 9 -12.12 -30.99 2.80
N ASN A 10 -11.43 -31.50 1.80
CA ASN A 10 -10.23 -30.97 1.18
C ASN A 10 -10.43 -30.56 -0.29
N SER A 11 -11.67 -30.30 -0.73
CA SER A 11 -11.98 -29.81 -2.09
C SER A 11 -12.52 -28.39 -2.12
N LEU A 12 -12.37 -27.63 -1.04
CA LEU A 12 -12.83 -26.25 -0.96
C LEU A 12 -11.64 -25.31 -1.03
N ASP A 13 -11.60 -24.48 -2.08
CA ASP A 13 -10.69 -23.35 -2.15
C ASP A 13 -11.12 -22.32 -1.10
N ARG A 14 -10.20 -21.94 -0.21
CA ARG A 14 -10.45 -20.97 0.85
C ARG A 14 -9.60 -19.74 0.61
N VAL A 15 -10.25 -18.58 0.59
CA VAL A 15 -9.61 -17.27 0.55
C VAL A 15 -9.86 -16.59 1.89
N PHE A 16 -8.79 -16.15 2.55
CA PHE A 16 -8.87 -15.38 3.79
C PHE A 16 -8.52 -13.93 3.48
N VAL A 17 -9.45 -13.03 3.74
CA VAL A 17 -9.25 -11.58 3.61
C VAL A 17 -8.81 -11.07 4.97
N TRP A 18 -7.65 -10.43 5.03
CA TRP A 18 -7.04 -9.97 6.27
C TRP A 18 -7.05 -8.45 6.34
N ASP A 19 -7.28 -7.94 7.53
CA ASP A 19 -6.88 -6.59 7.91
C ASP A 19 -5.40 -6.59 8.31
N LEU A 20 -4.72 -5.44 8.17
CA LEU A 20 -3.29 -5.33 8.40
C LEU A 20 -2.98 -4.89 9.83
N ASP A 21 -3.39 -3.66 10.19
CA ASP A 21 -3.05 -3.06 11.48
C ASP A 21 -3.88 -3.66 12.61
N GLU A 22 -3.25 -3.85 13.76
CA GLU A 22 -3.78 -4.56 14.94
C GLU A 22 -4.30 -6.00 14.72
N THR A 23 -4.22 -6.54 13.50
CA THR A 23 -4.61 -7.92 13.16
C THR A 23 -3.39 -8.78 12.83
N ILE A 24 -2.62 -8.41 11.80
CA ILE A 24 -1.36 -9.11 11.47
C ILE A 24 -0.19 -8.45 12.19
N ILE A 25 -0.11 -7.12 12.14
CA ILE A 25 0.93 -6.33 12.77
C ILE A 25 0.37 -5.54 13.96
N ILE A 26 1.27 -4.98 14.76
CA ILE A 26 0.95 -4.02 15.82
C ILE A 26 1.70 -2.75 15.47
N PHE A 27 0.99 -1.71 15.05
CA PHE A 27 1.65 -0.45 14.67
C PHE A 27 0.96 0.76 15.29
N HIS A 28 -0.29 1.06 14.93
CA HIS A 28 -0.98 2.25 15.47
C HIS A 28 -1.10 2.22 17.00
N SER A 29 -1.32 1.05 17.57
CA SER A 29 -1.37 0.84 19.02
C SER A 29 -0.03 1.00 19.73
N LEU A 30 1.11 0.95 19.02
CA LEU A 30 2.42 1.35 19.54
C LEU A 30 2.48 2.87 19.70
N LEU A 31 2.06 3.60 18.67
CA LEU A 31 2.07 5.07 18.63
C LEU A 31 1.15 5.69 19.67
N THR A 32 -0.05 5.13 19.84
CA THR A 32 -1.04 5.59 20.84
C THR A 32 -0.71 5.15 22.27
N GLY A 33 0.23 4.22 22.46
CA GLY A 33 0.55 3.63 23.77
C GLY A 33 -0.51 2.67 24.32
N SER A 34 -1.60 2.42 23.57
CA SER A 34 -2.68 1.51 23.99
C SER A 34 -2.19 0.06 24.11
N TYR A 35 -1.26 -0.38 23.25
CA TYR A 35 -0.60 -1.68 23.35
C TYR A 35 0.19 -1.80 24.66
N ALA A 36 0.94 -0.76 25.02
CA ALA A 36 1.75 -0.76 26.24
C ALA A 36 0.88 -0.87 27.49
N SER A 37 -0.24 -0.13 27.52
CA SER A 37 -1.20 -0.16 28.62
C SER A 37 -1.87 -1.54 28.75
N LYS A 38 -2.35 -2.11 27.64
CA LYS A 38 -3.04 -3.41 27.61
C LYS A 38 -2.17 -4.57 28.08
N PHE A 39 -0.88 -4.55 27.73
CA PHE A 39 0.04 -5.65 28.02
C PHE A 39 1.11 -5.30 29.06
N SER A 40 0.89 -4.22 29.82
CA SER A 40 1.77 -3.75 30.90
C SER A 40 3.25 -3.64 30.47
N LYS A 41 3.49 -3.03 29.30
CA LYS A 41 4.83 -2.71 28.79
C LYS A 41 5.25 -1.31 29.21
N ASP A 42 6.55 -1.03 29.09
CA ASP A 42 7.05 0.33 29.26
C ASP A 42 6.56 1.24 28.12
N SER A 43 5.75 2.24 28.47
CA SER A 43 5.07 3.09 27.49
C SER A 43 6.06 3.88 26.65
N GLN A 44 7.13 4.41 27.26
CA GLN A 44 8.11 5.23 26.55
C GLN A 44 8.86 4.40 25.50
N SER A 45 9.30 3.20 25.86
CA SER A 45 10.00 2.31 24.94
C SER A 45 9.12 1.86 23.76
N VAL A 46 7.85 1.55 24.02
CA VAL A 46 6.90 1.11 22.98
C VAL A 46 6.56 2.23 22.01
N ILE A 47 6.28 3.44 22.51
CA ILE A 47 5.99 4.60 21.66
C ILE A 47 7.21 4.96 20.80
N ASN A 48 8.42 4.95 21.39
CA ASN A 48 9.66 5.18 20.65
C ASN A 48 9.88 4.14 19.54
N LEU A 49 9.48 2.88 19.76
CA LEU A 49 9.52 1.85 18.72
C LEU A 49 8.54 2.16 17.59
N GLY A 50 7.32 2.58 17.94
CA GLY A 50 6.31 3.02 16.96
C GLY A 50 6.85 4.13 16.05
N PHE A 51 7.43 5.19 16.62
CA PHE A 51 7.99 6.29 15.83
C PHE A 51 9.14 5.85 14.91
N ARG A 52 10.02 4.95 15.36
CA ARG A 52 11.09 4.43 14.51
C ARG A 52 10.56 3.60 13.34
N MET A 53 9.51 2.81 13.59
CA MET A 53 8.87 2.04 12.53
C MET A 53 8.15 2.94 11.54
N GLU A 54 7.47 3.98 12.02
CA GLU A 54 6.84 5.01 11.19
C GLU A 54 7.85 5.69 10.27
N GLU A 55 8.98 6.15 10.85
CA GLU A 55 10.07 6.76 10.08
C GLU A 55 10.62 5.81 9.01
N MET A 56 10.82 4.52 9.33
CA MET A 56 11.28 3.54 8.34
C MET A 56 10.26 3.31 7.21
N ILE A 57 8.97 3.27 7.53
CA ILE A 57 7.89 3.11 6.54
C ILE A 57 7.88 4.29 5.58
N PHE A 58 7.85 5.52 6.10
CA PHE A 58 7.87 6.73 5.26
C PHE A 58 9.14 6.83 4.44
N ASN A 59 10.31 6.60 5.05
CA ASN A 59 11.59 6.65 4.33
C ASN A 59 11.64 5.65 3.17
N MET A 60 11.17 4.42 3.38
CA MET A 60 11.09 3.41 2.33
C MET A 60 10.12 3.82 1.22
N ALA A 61 8.95 4.35 1.59
CA ALA A 61 7.94 4.78 0.64
C ALA A 61 8.46 5.94 -0.25
N ASP A 62 9.09 6.95 0.36
CA ASP A 62 9.68 8.09 -0.33
C ASP A 62 10.85 7.70 -1.22
N SER A 63 11.78 6.89 -0.70
CA SER A 63 13.06 6.62 -1.37
C SER A 63 12.94 5.60 -2.49
N HIS A 64 11.93 4.73 -2.43
CA HIS A 64 11.86 3.55 -3.30
C HIS A 64 10.51 3.29 -3.94
N LEU A 65 9.42 3.88 -3.41
CA LEU A 65 8.06 3.62 -3.89
C LEU A 65 7.37 4.88 -4.43
N PHE A 66 8.16 5.92 -4.72
CA PHE A 66 7.67 7.14 -5.37
C PHE A 66 6.55 7.82 -4.58
N PHE A 67 6.54 7.73 -3.24
CA PHE A 67 5.41 8.21 -2.44
C PHE A 67 5.08 9.70 -2.69
N ASN A 68 6.08 10.58 -2.75
CA ASN A 68 5.90 12.00 -3.12
C ASN A 68 5.23 12.20 -4.49
N ASP A 69 5.40 11.24 -5.40
CA ASP A 69 4.88 11.28 -6.76
C ASP A 69 3.45 10.70 -6.84
N VAL A 70 3.02 9.90 -5.87
CA VAL A 70 1.73 9.18 -5.94
C VAL A 70 0.81 9.38 -4.74
N GLU A 71 1.21 10.15 -3.72
CA GLU A 71 0.42 10.32 -2.49
C GLU A 71 -1.00 10.88 -2.73
N ASP A 72 -1.16 11.73 -3.74
CA ASP A 72 -2.45 12.34 -4.11
C ASP A 72 -3.31 11.41 -4.99
N CYS A 73 -2.79 10.24 -5.39
CA CYS A 73 -3.53 9.23 -6.15
C CYS A 73 -4.07 8.11 -5.27
N ASP A 74 -5.37 8.14 -5.01
CA ASP A 74 -6.11 7.12 -4.24
C ASP A 74 -6.43 5.88 -5.10
N GLN A 75 -5.40 5.10 -5.46
CA GLN A 75 -5.58 3.82 -6.16
C GLN A 75 -5.82 2.67 -5.16
N VAL A 76 -6.75 1.78 -5.48
CA VAL A 76 -7.14 0.67 -4.58
C VAL A 76 -6.23 -0.54 -4.79
N HIS A 77 -5.83 -0.80 -6.03
CA HIS A 77 -4.98 -1.92 -6.41
C HIS A 77 -3.84 -1.48 -7.34
N ILE A 78 -2.69 -2.15 -7.25
CA ILE A 78 -1.48 -1.80 -8.02
C ILE A 78 -1.68 -1.94 -9.55
N ASP A 79 -2.59 -2.83 -9.96
CA ASP A 79 -2.88 -3.09 -11.37
C ASP A 79 -3.95 -2.16 -11.96
N ASP A 80 -4.55 -1.25 -11.18
CA ASP A 80 -5.67 -0.40 -11.63
C ASP A 80 -5.29 0.45 -12.86
N VAL A 81 -4.03 0.88 -12.95
CA VAL A 81 -3.48 1.70 -14.06
C VAL A 81 -2.66 0.89 -15.07
N SER A 82 -2.66 -0.44 -14.97
CA SER A 82 -1.82 -1.31 -15.83
C SER A 82 -2.19 -1.26 -17.31
N SER A 83 -3.40 -0.78 -17.67
CA SER A 83 -3.83 -0.68 -19.07
C SER A 83 -3.06 0.35 -19.89
N ASP A 84 -2.44 1.34 -19.22
CA ASP A 84 -1.63 2.38 -19.87
C ASP A 84 -0.14 1.98 -19.96
N ASP A 85 0.23 0.83 -19.38
CA ASP A 85 1.57 0.28 -19.48
C ASP A 85 1.78 -0.44 -20.82
N ASN A 86 2.91 -0.18 -21.46
CA ASN A 86 3.33 -0.85 -22.69
C ASN A 86 4.27 -2.05 -22.43
N GLY A 87 4.56 -2.33 -21.16
CA GLY A 87 5.39 -3.46 -20.72
C GLY A 87 6.89 -3.28 -20.97
N GLN A 88 7.36 -2.04 -21.18
CA GLN A 88 8.77 -1.75 -21.36
C GLN A 88 9.57 -2.04 -20.07
N ASP A 89 10.79 -2.56 -20.21
CA ASP A 89 11.71 -2.70 -19.08
C ASP A 89 12.10 -1.33 -18.49
N LEU A 90 11.96 -1.21 -17.17
CA LEU A 90 12.21 0.02 -16.41
C LEU A 90 13.59 0.05 -15.74
N ASN A 91 14.41 -1.01 -15.83
CA ASN A 91 15.74 -1.04 -15.19
C ASN A 91 16.67 0.11 -15.59
N GLY A 92 16.52 0.62 -16.82
CA GLY A 92 17.27 1.78 -17.32
C GLY A 92 16.45 3.07 -17.41
N TYR A 93 15.20 3.06 -16.95
CA TYR A 93 14.31 4.21 -17.02
C TYR A 93 14.63 5.20 -15.89
N ASN A 94 14.69 6.49 -16.22
CA ASN A 94 15.03 7.54 -15.26
C ASN A 94 13.80 8.38 -14.89
N PHE A 95 13.09 7.93 -13.85
CA PHE A 95 11.92 8.61 -13.28
C PHE A 95 12.20 10.04 -12.83
N ALA A 96 13.42 10.36 -12.38
CA ALA A 96 13.74 11.71 -11.91
C ALA A 96 13.75 12.78 -13.02
N THR A 97 13.70 12.37 -14.29
CA THR A 97 13.82 13.29 -15.44
C THR A 97 12.74 13.08 -16.49
N ASP A 98 11.72 12.28 -16.22
CA ASP A 98 10.68 11.95 -17.20
C ASP A 98 9.56 12.99 -17.31
N GLY A 99 9.58 14.00 -16.42
CA GLY A 99 8.62 15.10 -16.42
C GLY A 99 7.33 14.80 -15.64
N PHE A 100 7.26 13.66 -14.95
CA PHE A 100 6.21 13.40 -13.98
C PHE A 100 6.36 14.32 -12.76
N THR A 101 5.29 14.99 -12.34
CA THR A 101 5.21 15.71 -11.06
C THR A 101 3.78 15.65 -10.52
N ALA A 102 3.60 15.11 -9.31
CA ALA A 102 2.28 14.96 -8.69
C ALA A 102 1.65 16.29 -8.22
N GLY A 103 2.47 17.33 -8.06
CA GLY A 103 2.06 18.56 -7.36
C GLY A 103 1.53 19.72 -8.22
N ALA A 104 1.27 19.55 -9.52
CA ALA A 104 0.79 20.65 -10.37
C ALA A 104 -0.74 20.65 -10.54
N ALA A 105 -1.49 20.61 -9.42
CA ALA A 105 -2.82 21.23 -9.38
C ALA A 105 -2.68 22.76 -9.47
N GLY A 106 -2.23 23.25 -10.63
CA GLY A 106 -1.84 24.65 -10.78
C GLY A 106 -1.09 24.95 -12.07
N GLY A 107 -1.70 24.67 -13.21
CA GLY A 107 -1.44 25.32 -14.50
C GLY A 107 0.01 25.55 -14.91
N VAL A 108 0.60 24.59 -15.63
CA VAL A 108 1.57 24.93 -16.68
C VAL A 108 1.30 24.09 -17.92
N SER A 109 0.93 24.80 -18.99
CA SER A 109 0.66 24.30 -20.33
C SER A 109 1.93 23.75 -21.00
N GLY A 110 2.02 22.43 -21.13
CA GLY A 110 2.89 21.71 -22.06
C GLY A 110 2.05 20.67 -22.83
N PRO A 111 2.45 20.24 -24.05
CA PRO A 111 1.55 19.57 -25.00
C PRO A 111 1.37 18.07 -24.72
N VAL A 112 1.31 17.66 -23.45
CA VAL A 112 0.89 16.31 -23.09
C VAL A 112 -0.54 16.40 -22.59
N ALA A 113 -1.44 16.06 -23.51
CA ALA A 113 -2.87 15.96 -23.29
C ALA A 113 -3.17 15.16 -22.03
N GLY A 114 -4.11 15.67 -21.22
CA GLY A 114 -4.52 15.06 -19.96
C GLY A 114 -4.86 13.58 -20.10
N GLY A 115 -4.09 12.75 -19.39
CA GLY A 115 -4.57 11.52 -18.79
C GLY A 115 -4.78 11.82 -17.31
N ALA A 116 -5.96 11.52 -16.79
CA ALA A 116 -6.22 11.57 -15.36
C ALA A 116 -5.28 10.58 -14.69
N LEU A 117 -4.21 11.07 -14.08
CA LEU A 117 -3.14 10.25 -13.51
C LEU A 117 -3.66 9.26 -12.46
N CYS A 118 -4.72 9.68 -11.76
CA CYS A 118 -5.49 8.82 -10.89
C CYS A 118 -6.79 8.46 -11.61
N LEU A 119 -7.04 7.17 -11.85
CA LEU A 119 -8.35 6.71 -12.28
C LEU A 119 -9.34 7.03 -11.15
N GLY A 120 -10.38 7.81 -11.45
CA GLY A 120 -11.45 8.04 -10.48
C GLY A 120 -12.03 6.70 -10.05
N GLY A 121 -12.00 6.42 -8.74
CA GLY A 121 -12.26 5.10 -8.16
C GLY A 121 -13.41 4.35 -8.84
N GLY A 122 -13.07 3.26 -9.54
CA GLY A 122 -14.03 2.48 -10.30
C GLY A 122 -13.41 1.23 -10.89
N VAL A 123 -13.69 0.10 -10.25
CA VAL A 123 -13.42 -1.26 -10.75
C VAL A 123 -13.90 -1.43 -12.20
N ARG A 124 -13.05 -1.97 -13.07
CA ARG A 124 -13.45 -2.58 -14.34
C ARG A 124 -13.28 -4.08 -14.26
#